data_AF-A0A951FA83-F1
#
_entry.id   AF-A0A951FA83-F1
#
_cell.length_a   1.000
_cell.length_b   1.000
_cell.length_c   1.000
_cell.angle_alpha   90.00
_cell.angle_beta   90.00
_cell.angle_gamma   90.00
#
_symmetry.space_group_name_H-M   'P 1'
#
loop_
_entity.id
_entity.type
_entity.pdbx_description
1 polymer ?
#
loop_
_entity_poly.entity_id
_entity_poly.type
_entity_poly.pdbx_seq_one_letter_code
_entity_poly.pdbx_strand_id
1 'polypeptide(L)'
;MTLLPAPASSERQPDPAVFRHARMARDYLTSYVRSRGELRSFRSIERYCMFIGHARSGHSIVGAMLDAHPNVILPDEVDALRYVAAGFSREQLFHILLARSRRQVIKERTKAGRNGKAYSYRVPDQWQGRFSTLKVIGDSKAGKSTQRLVQSPAILDRLRRCMGPVDLRFIHVVRNPYDNISTLMVRGGRSFDNAITQYFANCEALVAIRRRVGDSLLTIRQEQVI
;
A
#
# COMPACT_ATOMS: atom_id res chain seq x y z
N MET A 1 -39.77 -44.71 -13.73
CA MET A 1 -39.50 -43.36 -14.26
C MET A 1 -39.93 -42.37 -13.18
N THR A 2 -39.02 -42.09 -12.25
CA THR A 2 -39.31 -41.34 -11.02
C THR A 2 -38.40 -40.11 -11.04
N LEU A 3 -39.00 -38.94 -11.23
CA LEU A 3 -38.32 -37.65 -11.27
C LEU A 3 -37.80 -37.32 -9.85
N LEU A 4 -36.48 -37.19 -9.72
CA LEU A 4 -35.84 -36.59 -8.54
C LEU A 4 -36.16 -35.08 -8.52
N PRO A 5 -36.46 -34.48 -7.35
CA PRO A 5 -36.73 -33.06 -7.25
C PRO A 5 -35.45 -32.25 -7.38
N ALA A 6 -35.56 -31.08 -8.02
CA ALA A 6 -34.48 -30.12 -8.18
C ALA A 6 -34.01 -29.57 -6.80
N PRO A 7 -32.70 -29.36 -6.59
CA PRO A 7 -32.21 -28.81 -5.32
C PRO A 7 -32.65 -27.35 -5.15
N ALA A 8 -33.16 -27.06 -3.96
CA ALA A 8 -33.64 -25.76 -3.53
C ALA A 8 -32.51 -24.74 -3.29
N SER A 9 -32.87 -23.49 -3.55
CA SER A 9 -32.32 -22.24 -3.00
C SER A 9 -30.82 -21.97 -3.16
N SER A 10 -30.50 -21.16 -4.17
CA SER A 10 -29.28 -20.35 -4.19
C SER A 10 -29.30 -19.37 -3.00
N GLU A 11 -28.49 -19.62 -1.98
CA GLU A 11 -28.13 -18.60 -0.99
C GLU A 11 -27.59 -17.38 -1.74
N ARG A 12 -28.30 -16.25 -1.68
CA ARG A 12 -27.79 -14.96 -2.19
C ARG A 12 -26.59 -14.58 -1.34
N GLN A 13 -25.38 -14.90 -1.80
CA GLN A 13 -24.18 -14.32 -1.24
C GLN A 13 -24.28 -12.79 -1.33
N PRO A 14 -24.10 -12.04 -0.24
CA PRO A 14 -24.30 -10.60 -0.28
C PRO A 14 -23.24 -9.95 -1.18
N ASP A 15 -23.64 -8.89 -1.90
CA ASP A 15 -22.80 -8.22 -2.88
C ASP A 15 -21.46 -7.75 -2.25
N PRO A 16 -20.29 -8.13 -2.84
CA PRO A 16 -18.97 -7.67 -2.42
C PRO A 16 -18.84 -6.16 -2.24
N ALA A 17 -19.61 -5.37 -3.00
CA ALA A 17 -19.65 -3.92 -2.87
C ALA A 17 -20.24 -3.49 -1.52
N VAL A 18 -21.32 -4.12 -1.06
CA VAL A 18 -21.97 -3.78 0.22
C VAL A 18 -21.01 -3.99 1.39
N PHE A 19 -20.31 -5.13 1.41
CA PHE A 19 -19.27 -5.39 2.41
C PHE A 19 -18.14 -4.36 2.39
N ARG A 20 -17.75 -3.90 1.19
CA ARG A 20 -16.70 -2.89 1.04
C ARG A 20 -17.14 -1.53 1.61
N HIS A 21 -18.39 -1.12 1.38
CA HIS A 21 -18.94 0.13 1.92
C HIS A 21 -19.11 0.06 3.44
N ALA A 22 -19.69 -1.03 3.97
CA ALA A 22 -19.84 -1.23 5.41
C ALA A 22 -18.48 -1.23 6.13
N ARG A 23 -17.48 -1.90 5.55
CA ARG A 23 -16.12 -1.87 6.08
C ARG A 23 -15.50 -0.48 6.05
N MET A 24 -15.70 0.29 4.97
CA MET A 24 -15.19 1.65 4.87
C MET A 24 -15.83 2.56 5.93
N ALA A 25 -17.15 2.51 6.10
CA ALA A 25 -17.86 3.27 7.12
C ALA A 25 -17.38 2.92 8.54
N ARG A 26 -17.22 1.62 8.81
CA ARG A 26 -16.65 1.17 10.09
C ARG A 26 -15.21 1.67 10.27
N ASP A 27 -14.36 1.54 9.26
CA ASP A 27 -12.98 2.01 9.32
C ASP A 27 -12.96 3.54 9.55
N TYR A 28 -13.88 4.31 8.95
CA TYR A 28 -14.02 5.75 9.17
C TYR A 28 -14.38 6.07 10.63
N LEU A 29 -15.47 5.51 11.15
CA LEU A 29 -15.92 5.75 12.52
C LEU A 29 -14.88 5.31 13.55
N THR A 30 -14.34 4.10 13.41
CA THR A 30 -13.39 3.55 14.38
C THR A 30 -12.06 4.30 14.37
N SER A 31 -11.55 4.69 13.19
CA SER A 31 -10.33 5.49 13.12
C SER A 31 -10.54 6.91 13.65
N TYR A 32 -11.72 7.51 13.48
CA TYR A 32 -12.03 8.83 14.01
C TYR A 32 -11.96 8.86 15.53
N VAL A 33 -12.58 7.87 16.19
CA VAL A 33 -12.56 7.75 17.65
C VAL A 33 -11.16 7.40 18.16
N ARG A 34 -10.51 6.41 17.55
CA ARG A 34 -9.22 5.88 18.05
C ARG A 34 -8.05 6.83 17.81
N SER A 35 -8.03 7.56 16.70
CA SER A 35 -6.96 8.51 16.40
C SER A 35 -6.81 9.61 17.46
N ARG A 36 -7.88 9.95 18.20
CA ARG A 36 -7.86 10.93 19.30
C ARG A 36 -6.87 10.54 20.42
N GLY A 37 -6.74 9.25 20.72
CA GLY A 37 -5.79 8.76 21.72
C GLY A 37 -4.32 8.83 21.27
N GLU A 38 -4.07 8.97 19.96
CA GLU A 38 -2.73 8.94 19.36
C GLU A 38 -2.28 10.34 18.89
N LEU A 39 -3.11 11.37 19.06
CA LEU A 39 -2.86 12.74 18.58
C LEU A 39 -1.52 13.30 19.05
N ARG A 40 -1.13 13.03 20.29
CA ARG A 40 0.15 13.52 20.83
C ARG A 40 1.33 12.98 20.02
N SER A 41 1.32 11.68 19.70
CA SER A 41 2.36 11.06 18.88
C SER A 41 2.34 11.57 17.44
N PHE A 42 1.14 11.81 16.89
CA PHE A 42 1.01 12.28 15.50
C PHE A 42 1.49 13.71 15.27
N ARG A 43 1.58 14.55 16.32
CA ARG A 43 2.15 15.91 16.22
C ARG A 43 3.64 15.91 15.86
N SER A 44 4.37 14.84 16.16
CA SER A 44 5.80 14.72 15.84
C SER A 44 6.08 14.26 14.40
N ILE A 45 5.04 13.96 13.63
CA ILE A 45 5.20 13.50 12.25
C ILE A 45 5.57 14.68 11.37
N GLU A 46 6.77 14.59 10.78
CA GLU A 46 7.33 15.58 9.88
C GLU A 46 7.04 15.22 8.42
N ARG A 47 7.05 13.91 8.07
CA ARG A 47 6.98 13.44 6.69
C ARG A 47 5.99 12.30 6.50
N TYR A 48 5.29 12.33 5.38
CA TYR A 48 4.50 11.22 4.88
C TYR A 48 5.20 10.59 3.67
N CYS A 49 5.53 9.30 3.76
CA CYS A 49 6.23 8.56 2.72
C CYS A 49 5.28 7.64 1.93
N MET A 50 5.25 7.75 0.61
CA MET A 50 4.45 6.87 -0.23
C MET A 50 5.28 6.22 -1.32
N PHE A 51 5.11 4.92 -1.48
CA PHE A 51 5.77 4.22 -2.55
C PHE A 51 4.93 4.34 -3.84
N ILE A 52 5.61 4.56 -4.96
CA ILE A 52 5.07 4.51 -6.32
C ILE A 52 6.00 3.65 -7.17
N GLY A 53 5.55 3.18 -8.32
CA GLY A 53 6.33 2.29 -9.17
C GLY A 53 5.60 1.02 -9.54
N HIS A 54 6.32 0.20 -10.28
CA HIS A 54 5.81 -1.09 -10.74
C HIS A 54 5.61 -2.05 -9.56
N ALA A 55 4.55 -2.85 -9.62
CA ALA A 55 4.50 -4.03 -8.78
C ALA A 55 5.72 -4.92 -9.10
N ARG A 56 6.22 -5.65 -8.10
CA ARG A 56 7.31 -6.65 -8.22
C ARG A 56 8.75 -6.10 -8.35
N SER A 57 8.96 -4.81 -8.13
CA SER A 57 10.30 -4.20 -8.13
C SER A 57 11.01 -4.18 -6.78
N GLY A 58 10.52 -4.92 -5.78
CA GLY A 58 11.17 -5.00 -4.46
C GLY A 58 10.75 -3.93 -3.44
N HIS A 59 9.77 -3.09 -3.73
CA HIS A 59 9.19 -2.10 -2.79
C HIS A 59 8.97 -2.62 -1.35
N SER A 60 8.53 -3.88 -1.17
CA SER A 60 8.31 -4.46 0.16
C SER A 60 9.60 -4.66 0.96
N ILE A 61 10.75 -4.96 0.35
CA ILE A 61 12.01 -5.12 1.08
C ILE A 61 12.53 -3.77 1.55
N VAL A 62 12.55 -2.78 0.66
CA VAL A 62 12.94 -1.40 0.97
C VAL A 62 12.01 -0.82 2.05
N GLY A 63 10.69 -1.02 1.90
CA GLY A 63 9.72 -0.58 2.89
C GLY A 63 9.93 -1.24 4.26
N ALA A 64 10.25 -2.53 4.30
CA ALA A 64 10.52 -3.25 5.54
C ALA A 64 11.80 -2.80 6.25
N MET A 65 12.86 -2.47 5.49
CA MET A 65 14.10 -1.90 6.02
C MET A 65 13.87 -0.50 6.60
N LEU A 66 13.08 0.35 5.94
CA LEU A 66 12.73 1.67 6.49
C LEU A 66 11.85 1.55 7.75
N ASP A 67 10.87 0.66 7.75
CA ASP A 67 9.99 0.39 8.90
C ASP A 67 10.75 -0.22 10.09
N ALA A 68 11.99 -0.67 9.90
CA ALA A 68 12.87 -1.13 10.97
C ALA A 68 13.47 0.02 11.79
N HIS A 69 13.38 1.28 11.32
CA HIS A 69 13.94 2.46 11.97
C HIS A 69 13.08 2.94 13.15
N PRO A 70 13.66 3.39 14.29
CA PRO A 70 12.93 3.85 15.49
C PRO A 70 11.90 4.98 15.30
N ASN A 71 11.94 5.67 14.17
CA ASN A 71 11.18 6.90 13.92
C ASN A 71 10.24 6.79 12.72
N VAL A 72 10.06 5.57 12.19
CA VAL A 72 9.35 5.31 10.95
C VAL A 72 8.26 4.28 11.18
N ILE A 73 7.06 4.53 10.65
CA ILE A 73 6.00 3.53 10.52
C ILE A 73 5.60 3.45 9.05
N LEU A 74 5.96 2.35 8.41
CA LEU A 74 5.74 2.12 6.98
C LEU A 74 5.18 0.71 6.78
N PRO A 75 3.90 0.49 7.18
CA PRO A 75 3.21 -0.76 6.91
C PRO A 75 3.11 -1.02 5.40
N ASP A 76 2.98 -2.30 5.09
CA ASP A 76 2.78 -2.72 3.71
C ASP A 76 1.29 -2.94 3.40
N GLU A 77 0.93 -2.70 2.14
CA GLU A 77 -0.37 -3.03 1.56
C GLU A 77 -1.59 -2.44 2.27
N VAL A 78 -1.55 -1.15 2.61
CA VAL A 78 -2.72 -0.44 3.17
C VAL A 78 -3.64 0.09 2.07
N ASP A 79 -3.06 0.55 0.95
CA ASP A 79 -3.78 1.28 -0.11
C ASP A 79 -4.30 2.63 0.41
N ALA A 80 -3.42 3.43 1.01
CA ALA A 80 -3.72 4.69 1.69
C ALA A 80 -4.56 5.66 0.83
N LEU A 81 -4.27 5.74 -0.47
CA LEU A 81 -5.02 6.60 -1.39
C LEU A 81 -6.52 6.27 -1.44
N ARG A 82 -6.94 5.03 -1.17
CA ARG A 82 -8.37 4.70 -1.10
C ARG A 82 -9.08 5.46 0.03
N TYR A 83 -8.40 5.66 1.15
CA TYR A 83 -8.94 6.35 2.32
C TYR A 83 -8.96 7.86 2.08
N VAL A 84 -7.92 8.39 1.43
CA VAL A 84 -7.90 9.79 0.98
C VAL A 84 -9.05 10.07 -0.01
N ALA A 85 -9.29 9.17 -0.96
CA ALA A 85 -10.42 9.30 -1.89
C ALA A 85 -11.78 9.31 -1.17
N ALA A 86 -11.89 8.55 -0.07
CA ALA A 86 -13.08 8.44 0.76
C ALA A 86 -13.22 9.55 1.83
N GLY A 87 -12.34 10.56 1.83
CA GLY A 87 -12.47 11.73 2.70
C GLY A 87 -11.96 11.53 4.14
N PHE A 88 -11.12 10.52 4.39
CA PHE A 88 -10.51 10.32 5.70
C PHE A 88 -9.55 11.47 6.03
N SER A 89 -9.55 11.89 7.31
CA SER A 89 -8.59 12.86 7.81
C SER A 89 -7.18 12.28 7.88
N ARG A 90 -6.20 13.16 8.03
CA ARG A 90 -4.80 12.80 8.24
C ARG A 90 -4.61 11.89 9.45
N GLU A 91 -5.21 12.24 10.58
CA GLU A 91 -5.09 11.52 11.84
C GLU A 91 -5.76 10.14 11.75
N GLN A 92 -6.88 10.04 11.04
CA GLN A 92 -7.50 8.75 10.72
C GLN A 92 -6.57 7.88 9.86
N LEU A 93 -5.96 8.46 8.83
CA LEU A 93 -5.00 7.74 7.98
C LEU A 93 -3.80 7.26 8.79
N PHE A 94 -3.21 8.12 9.62
CA PHE A 94 -2.09 7.76 10.47
C PHE A 94 -2.43 6.64 11.45
N HIS A 95 -3.62 6.68 12.05
CA HIS A 95 -4.13 5.60 12.88
C HIS A 95 -4.23 4.29 12.10
N ILE A 96 -4.81 4.32 10.89
CA ILE A 96 -4.96 3.13 10.05
C ILE A 96 -3.60 2.51 9.71
N LEU A 97 -2.61 3.34 9.36
CA LEU A 97 -1.25 2.92 9.05
C LEU A 97 -0.58 2.29 10.28
N LEU A 98 -0.61 2.96 11.43
CA LEU A 98 -0.04 2.45 12.68
C LEU A 98 -0.71 1.14 13.12
N ALA A 99 -2.05 1.09 13.09
CA ALA A 99 -2.80 -0.11 13.42
C ALA A 99 -2.54 -1.25 12.42
N ARG A 100 -2.22 -0.95 11.15
CA ARG A 100 -1.79 -1.96 10.19
C ARG A 100 -0.39 -2.48 10.53
N SER A 101 0.56 -1.59 10.81
CA SER A 101 1.95 -1.97 11.10
C SER A 101 2.01 -2.91 12.31
N ARG A 102 1.34 -2.55 13.41
CA ARG A 102 1.18 -3.41 14.60
C ARG A 102 0.58 -4.79 14.26
N ARG A 103 -0.50 -4.81 13.46
CA ARG A 103 -1.16 -6.06 13.03
C ARG A 103 -0.26 -6.92 12.15
N GLN A 104 0.59 -6.32 11.33
CA GLN A 104 1.53 -7.08 10.49
C GLN A 104 2.61 -7.74 11.33
N VAL A 105 3.10 -7.09 12.39
CA VAL A 105 4.09 -7.67 13.30
C VAL A 105 3.53 -8.85 14.09
N ILE A 106 2.27 -8.80 14.54
CA ILE A 106 1.58 -9.94 15.17
C ILE A 106 1.55 -11.15 14.22
N LYS A 107 1.51 -10.91 12.91
CA LYS A 107 1.57 -11.95 11.86
C LYS A 107 2.98 -12.20 11.33
N GLU A 108 3.99 -11.82 12.09
CA GLU A 108 5.42 -11.95 11.75
C GLU A 108 5.80 -11.31 10.40
N ARG A 109 5.02 -10.33 9.94
CA ARG A 109 5.13 -9.72 8.60
C ARG A 109 5.18 -10.75 7.47
N THR A 110 4.47 -11.86 7.65
CA THR A 110 4.41 -12.96 6.70
C THR A 110 3.55 -12.61 5.48
N LYS A 111 4.03 -13.01 4.31
CA LYS A 111 3.36 -12.87 3.02
C LYS A 111 3.30 -14.20 2.29
N ALA A 112 2.24 -14.36 1.50
CA ALA A 112 2.10 -15.48 0.58
C ALA A 112 3.15 -15.40 -0.54
N GLY A 113 3.99 -16.42 -0.63
CA GLY A 113 4.96 -16.67 -1.70
C GLY A 113 4.39 -17.57 -2.79
N ARG A 114 5.29 -18.28 -3.47
CA ARG A 114 4.95 -19.18 -4.58
C ARG A 114 4.71 -20.59 -4.03
N ASN A 115 3.81 -21.35 -4.66
CA ASN A 115 3.51 -22.75 -4.33
C ASN A 115 3.16 -22.97 -2.83
N GLY A 116 2.38 -22.05 -2.25
CA GLY A 116 1.99 -22.12 -0.84
C GLY A 116 3.10 -21.77 0.17
N LYS A 117 4.36 -21.54 -0.26
CA LYS A 117 5.43 -21.12 0.65
C LYS A 117 5.20 -19.69 1.11
N ALA A 118 5.29 -19.45 2.41
CA ALA A 118 5.31 -18.12 3.00
C ALA A 118 6.74 -17.57 3.06
N TYR A 119 6.86 -16.24 3.04
CA TYR A 119 8.12 -15.54 3.36
C TYR A 119 7.80 -14.34 4.26
N SER A 120 8.77 -13.92 5.06
CA SER A 120 8.62 -12.83 6.02
C SER A 120 9.51 -11.64 5.66
N TYR A 121 8.97 -10.44 5.84
CA TYR A 121 9.73 -9.19 5.83
C TYR A 121 9.98 -8.65 7.25
N ARG A 122 9.98 -9.55 8.25
CA ARG A 122 10.36 -9.21 9.61
C ARG A 122 11.86 -8.96 9.66
N VAL A 123 12.24 -7.83 10.24
CA VAL A 123 13.63 -7.56 10.62
C VAL A 123 13.74 -7.82 12.12
N PRO A 124 14.42 -8.91 12.54
CA PRO A 124 14.52 -9.27 13.95
C PRO A 124 15.08 -8.13 14.81
N ASP A 125 14.54 -7.99 16.01
CA ASP A 125 15.02 -7.04 17.04
C ASP A 125 14.99 -5.56 16.66
N GLN A 126 14.26 -5.20 15.59
CA GLN A 126 14.10 -3.83 15.13
C GLN A 126 12.76 -3.20 15.52
N TRP A 127 12.40 -2.07 14.91
CA TRP A 127 11.30 -1.21 15.34
C TRP A 127 9.98 -1.43 14.61
N GLN A 128 9.86 -2.39 13.69
CA GLN A 128 8.62 -2.63 12.95
C GLN A 128 7.41 -2.77 13.90
N GLY A 129 6.35 -1.98 13.66
CA GLY A 129 5.14 -1.95 14.51
C GLY A 129 5.23 -1.12 15.80
N ARG A 130 6.39 -0.54 16.10
CA ARG A 130 6.66 0.33 17.27
C ARG A 130 7.51 1.53 16.86
N PHE A 131 7.67 2.50 17.73
CA PHE A 131 8.51 3.69 17.49
C PHE A 131 8.94 4.32 18.81
N SER A 132 10.04 5.06 18.80
CA SER A 132 10.44 5.93 19.91
C SER A 132 9.80 7.31 19.74
N THR A 133 10.06 7.99 18.61
CA THR A 133 9.41 9.24 18.22
C THR A 133 9.00 9.16 16.75
N LEU A 134 7.70 9.18 16.48
CA LEU A 134 7.17 8.94 15.15
C LEU A 134 7.33 10.17 14.25
N LYS A 135 8.42 10.21 13.48
CA LYS A 135 8.73 11.31 12.55
C LYS A 135 8.25 11.07 11.13
N VAL A 136 8.22 9.81 10.69
CA VAL A 136 7.83 9.43 9.33
C VAL A 136 6.74 8.37 9.39
N ILE A 137 5.66 8.57 8.65
CA ILE A 137 4.63 7.55 8.47
C ILE A 137 4.27 7.39 7.00
N GLY A 138 3.80 6.23 6.56
CA GLY A 138 3.55 6.05 5.13
C GLY A 138 2.91 4.73 4.72
N ASP A 139 2.79 4.53 3.41
CA ASP A 139 2.33 3.27 2.79
C ASP A 139 3.29 2.81 1.70
N SER A 140 3.78 1.56 1.81
CA SER A 140 4.69 0.97 0.83
C SER A 140 4.01 0.29 -0.36
N LYS A 141 2.68 0.43 -0.54
CA LYS A 141 1.91 -0.22 -1.62
C LYS A 141 2.08 0.44 -3.01
N ALA A 142 3.28 0.33 -3.59
CA ALA A 142 3.66 1.00 -4.85
C ALA A 142 2.70 0.80 -6.04
N GLY A 143 2.46 -0.46 -6.44
CA GLY A 143 1.71 -0.74 -7.67
C GLY A 143 0.27 -0.22 -7.64
N LYS A 144 -0.43 -0.37 -6.50
CA LYS A 144 -1.82 0.11 -6.38
C LYS A 144 -1.86 1.63 -6.26
N SER A 145 -0.92 2.23 -5.54
CA SER A 145 -0.80 3.69 -5.46
C SER A 145 -0.59 4.31 -6.83
N THR A 146 0.31 3.75 -7.64
CA THR A 146 0.55 4.16 -9.03
C THR A 146 -0.72 4.06 -9.86
N GLN A 147 -1.41 2.92 -9.82
CA GLN A 147 -2.67 2.73 -10.54
C GLN A 147 -3.72 3.81 -10.16
N ARG A 148 -3.87 4.11 -8.86
CA ARG A 148 -4.82 5.12 -8.40
C ARG A 148 -4.46 6.54 -8.84
N LEU A 149 -3.18 6.89 -8.82
CA LEU A 149 -2.69 8.19 -9.28
C LEU A 149 -2.94 8.38 -10.79
N VAL A 150 -2.85 7.32 -11.58
CA VAL A 150 -3.18 7.35 -13.01
C VAL A 150 -4.69 7.47 -13.24
N GLN A 151 -5.48 6.63 -12.55
CA GLN A 151 -6.93 6.61 -12.70
C GLN A 151 -7.59 7.91 -12.24
N SER A 152 -7.03 8.56 -11.22
CA SER A 152 -7.52 9.84 -10.72
C SER A 152 -6.35 10.74 -10.35
N PRO A 153 -5.81 11.52 -11.31
CA PRO A 153 -4.71 12.44 -11.06
C PRO A 153 -5.01 13.42 -9.90
N ALA A 154 -6.26 13.88 -9.76
CA ALA A 154 -6.69 14.79 -8.70
C ALA A 154 -6.51 14.22 -7.27
N ILE A 155 -6.32 12.90 -7.11
CA ILE A 155 -6.10 12.27 -5.81
C ILE A 155 -4.78 12.72 -5.15
N LEU A 156 -3.79 13.09 -5.95
CA LEU A 156 -2.52 13.63 -5.44
C LEU A 156 -2.74 14.96 -4.72
N ASP A 157 -3.61 15.80 -5.26
CA ASP A 157 -3.92 17.12 -4.67
C ASP A 157 -4.85 16.97 -3.45
N ARG A 158 -5.68 15.92 -3.42
CA ARG A 158 -6.40 15.52 -2.20
C ARG A 158 -5.45 15.02 -1.12
N LEU A 159 -4.43 14.21 -1.48
CA LEU A 159 -3.42 13.74 -0.54
C LEU A 159 -2.62 14.92 0.04
N ARG A 160 -2.19 15.87 -0.80
CA ARG A 160 -1.53 17.12 -0.37
C ARG A 160 -2.36 17.89 0.65
N ARG A 161 -3.63 18.14 0.33
CA ARG A 161 -4.55 18.83 1.26
C ARG A 161 -4.78 18.03 2.55
N CYS A 162 -4.92 16.71 2.45
CA CYS A 162 -5.08 15.84 3.61
C CYS A 162 -3.86 15.93 4.55
N MET A 163 -2.64 15.85 4.02
CA MET A 163 -1.42 15.90 4.84
C MET A 163 -1.15 17.29 5.47
N GLY A 164 -1.61 18.36 4.82
CA GLY A 164 -1.44 19.72 5.31
C GLY A 164 0.05 20.09 5.43
N PRO A 165 0.56 20.43 6.63
CA PRO A 165 1.96 20.78 6.84
C PRO A 165 2.94 19.59 6.76
N VAL A 166 2.45 18.35 6.71
CA VAL A 166 3.32 17.17 6.66
C VAL A 166 3.91 17.02 5.26
N ASP A 167 5.23 16.98 5.18
CA ASP A 167 5.98 16.94 3.93
C ASP A 167 5.78 15.60 3.20
N LEU A 168 5.36 15.65 1.94
CA LEU A 168 5.13 14.46 1.12
C LEU A 168 6.42 14.01 0.45
N ARG A 169 6.82 12.77 0.72
CA ARG A 169 7.96 12.10 0.08
C ARG A 169 7.50 10.86 -0.66
N PHE A 170 8.08 10.64 -1.83
CA PHE A 170 7.77 9.51 -2.70
C PHE A 170 9.03 8.67 -2.90
N ILE A 171 8.87 7.35 -2.87
CA ILE A 171 9.95 6.41 -3.20
C ILE A 171 9.51 5.60 -4.41
N HIS A 172 10.35 5.60 -5.44
CA HIS A 172 10.20 4.75 -6.62
C HIS A 172 11.34 3.74 -6.68
N VAL A 173 11.01 2.47 -6.50
CA VAL A 173 11.99 1.38 -6.66
C VAL A 173 11.92 0.87 -8.09
N VAL A 174 13.02 1.02 -8.81
CA VAL A 174 13.21 0.54 -10.18
C VAL A 174 13.92 -0.80 -10.12
N ARG A 175 13.50 -1.72 -10.99
CA ARG A 175 14.14 -3.02 -11.18
C ARG A 175 14.27 -3.26 -12.68
N ASN A 176 15.21 -4.11 -13.07
CA ASN A 176 15.37 -4.58 -14.44
C ASN A 176 14.00 -4.93 -15.07
N PRO A 177 13.64 -4.35 -16.24
CA PRO A 177 12.36 -4.61 -16.90
C PRO A 177 12.08 -6.09 -17.12
N TYR A 178 13.10 -6.89 -17.48
CA TYR A 178 12.94 -8.31 -17.75
C TYR A 178 12.49 -9.09 -16.50
N ASP A 179 13.00 -8.72 -15.32
CA ASP A 179 12.58 -9.31 -14.05
C ASP A 179 11.14 -8.98 -13.69
N ASN A 180 10.74 -7.72 -13.91
CA ASN A 180 9.37 -7.29 -13.64
C ASN A 180 8.40 -8.01 -14.58
N ILE A 181 8.69 -8.06 -15.88
CA ILE A 181 7.86 -8.71 -16.90
C ILE A 181 7.75 -10.21 -16.63
N SER A 182 8.88 -10.90 -16.41
CA SER A 182 8.88 -12.34 -16.08
C SER A 182 8.09 -12.61 -14.80
N THR A 183 8.22 -11.77 -13.76
CA THR A 183 7.45 -11.91 -12.52
C THR A 183 5.96 -11.66 -12.75
N LEU A 184 5.57 -10.73 -13.61
CA LEU A 184 4.17 -10.49 -13.99
C LEU A 184 3.57 -11.70 -14.71
N MET A 185 4.34 -12.36 -15.58
CA MET A 185 3.91 -13.59 -16.25
C MET A 185 3.76 -14.72 -15.24
N VAL A 186 4.83 -15.05 -14.50
CA VAL A 186 4.89 -16.23 -13.63
C VAL A 186 3.98 -16.10 -12.41
N ARG A 187 3.88 -14.92 -11.78
CA ARG A 187 3.06 -14.72 -10.57
C ARG A 187 1.69 -14.13 -10.85
N GLY A 188 1.52 -13.44 -11.97
CA GLY A 188 0.26 -12.83 -12.37
C GLY A 188 -0.57 -13.66 -13.33
N GLY A 189 -0.01 -14.77 -13.86
CA GLY A 189 -0.68 -15.60 -14.87
C GLY A 189 -0.94 -14.85 -16.17
N ARG A 190 -0.08 -13.86 -16.50
CA ARG A 190 -0.26 -13.01 -17.68
C ARG A 190 0.47 -13.60 -18.88
N SER A 191 -0.11 -13.44 -20.07
CA SER A 191 0.62 -13.68 -21.33
C SER A 191 1.79 -12.71 -21.47
N PHE A 192 2.76 -13.06 -22.32
CA PHE A 192 3.90 -12.22 -22.63
C PHE A 192 3.47 -10.82 -23.11
N ASP A 193 2.58 -10.75 -24.10
CA ASP A 193 2.08 -9.48 -24.66
C ASP A 193 1.35 -8.63 -23.62
N ASN A 194 0.54 -9.27 -22.75
CA ASN A 194 -0.15 -8.57 -21.67
C ASN A 194 0.84 -8.05 -20.61
N ALA A 195 1.90 -8.79 -20.31
CA ALA A 195 2.91 -8.38 -19.33
C ALA A 195 3.74 -7.20 -19.87
N ILE A 196 4.14 -7.23 -21.14
CA ILE A 196 4.84 -6.14 -21.82
C ILE A 196 3.96 -4.90 -21.88
N THR A 197 2.74 -5.03 -22.42
CA THR A 197 1.79 -3.90 -22.53
C THR A 197 1.55 -3.24 -21.17
N GLN A 198 1.30 -4.06 -20.14
CA GLN A 198 1.10 -3.55 -18.80
C GLN A 198 2.36 -2.87 -18.22
N TYR A 199 3.55 -3.40 -18.49
CA TYR A 199 4.80 -2.82 -18.03
C TYR A 199 4.99 -1.42 -18.64
N PHE A 200 4.90 -1.29 -19.96
CA PHE A 200 5.09 -0.01 -20.63
C PHE A 200 3.99 1.01 -20.31
N ALA A 201 2.73 0.59 -20.20
CA ALA A 201 1.66 1.46 -19.71
C ALA A 201 1.96 2.03 -18.31
N ASN A 202 2.57 1.23 -17.43
CA ASN A 202 3.01 1.70 -16.12
C ASN A 202 4.22 2.66 -16.22
N CYS A 203 5.11 2.49 -17.20
CA CYS A 203 6.22 3.43 -17.42
C CYS A 203 5.70 4.82 -17.83
N GLU A 204 4.78 4.89 -18.78
CA GLU A 204 4.15 6.15 -19.22
C GLU A 204 3.44 6.85 -18.06
N ALA A 205 2.66 6.08 -17.28
CA ALA A 205 2.04 6.52 -16.06
C ALA A 205 3.04 7.13 -15.06
N LEU A 206 4.18 6.48 -14.85
CA LEU A 206 5.21 6.95 -13.93
C LEU A 206 5.90 8.23 -14.41
N VAL A 207 6.04 8.44 -15.73
CA VAL A 207 6.53 9.71 -16.27
C VAL A 207 5.57 10.85 -15.91
N ALA A 208 4.27 10.64 -16.07
CA ALA A 208 3.26 11.63 -15.70
C ALA A 208 3.25 11.92 -14.19
N ILE A 209 3.35 10.88 -13.36
CA ILE A 209 3.42 11.03 -11.91
C ILE A 209 4.70 11.78 -11.50
N ARG A 210 5.87 11.41 -12.06
CA ARG A 210 7.17 12.02 -11.77
C ARG A 210 7.14 13.53 -11.98
N ARG A 211 6.57 13.99 -13.08
CA ARG A 211 6.41 15.43 -13.37
C ARG A 211 5.60 16.16 -12.30
N ARG A 212 4.63 15.50 -11.68
CA ARG A 212 3.76 16.11 -10.66
C ARG A 212 4.34 16.06 -9.26
N VAL A 213 5.12 15.03 -8.93
CA VAL A 213 5.75 14.90 -7.60
C VAL A 213 7.06 15.67 -7.50
N GLY A 214 7.76 15.91 -8.61
CA GLY A 214 8.99 16.72 -8.65
C GLY A 214 10.08 16.20 -7.71
N ASP A 215 10.72 17.12 -6.99
CA ASP A 215 11.87 16.85 -6.11
C ASP A 215 11.53 16.07 -4.84
N SER A 216 10.24 15.85 -4.57
CA SER A 216 9.80 14.96 -3.49
C SER A 216 10.04 13.47 -3.79
N LEU A 217 10.50 13.12 -4.99
CA LEU A 217 10.71 11.74 -5.43
C LEU A 217 12.18 11.28 -5.28
N LEU A 218 12.38 10.24 -4.48
CA LEU A 218 13.61 9.46 -4.46
C LEU A 218 13.47 8.22 -5.34
N THR A 219 14.43 7.98 -6.24
CA THR A 219 14.50 6.77 -7.06
C THR A 219 15.62 5.86 -6.58
N ILE A 220 15.32 4.57 -6.41
CA ILE A 220 16.27 3.55 -5.92
C ILE A 220 16.29 2.40 -6.94
N ARG A 221 17.45 1.89 -7.33
CA ARG A 221 17.53 0.64 -8.12
C ARG A 221 17.60 -0.55 -7.18
N GLN A 222 16.75 -1.53 -7.40
CA GLN A 222 16.65 -2.73 -6.56
C GLN A 222 17.96 -3.49 -6.52
N GLU A 223 18.68 -3.56 -7.64
CA GLU A 223 19.96 -4.26 -7.81
C GLU A 223 21.13 -3.58 -7.07
N GLN A 224 20.93 -2.37 -6.54
CA GLN A 224 21.93 -1.67 -5.71
C GLN A 224 21.66 -1.85 -4.21
N VAL A 225 20.51 -2.43 -3.86
CA VAL A 225 20.09 -2.67 -2.47
C VAL A 225 20.38 -4.11 -2.04
N ILE A 226 20.44 -5.03 -3.01
CA ILE A 226 20.77 -6.45 -2.83
C ILE A 226 22.18 -6.72 -3.35
#